data_AF-A0A2Z6QW61-F1
#
_entry.id   AF-A0A2Z6QW61-F1
#
_cell.length_a   1.000
_cell.length_b   1.000
_cell.length_c   1.000
_cell.angle_alpha   90.00
_cell.angle_beta   90.00
_cell.angle_gamma   90.00
#
_symmetry.space_group_name_H-M   'P 1'
#
loop_
_entity.id
_entity.type
_entity.pdbx_description
1 polymer ?
#
loop_
_entity_poly.entity_id
_entity_poly.type
_entity_poly.pdbx_seq_one_letter_code
_entity_poly.pdbx_strand_id
1 'polypeptide(L)'
;MLFLLKSTETDILPKVIFTDSDPSMIQSIKEIYPDTKHLLCIFHIDLNLRKKLKEKLGNKFEEFHHKFYICRNSFCEDLFELRWNQLIDQYPAAVKYLSDTLYINKESWAIPWIHKRFTTEAQST
;
A
#
# COMPACT_ATOMS: atom_id res chain seq x y z
N MET A 1 -5.96 13.30 -4.30
CA MET A 1 -6.57 13.82 -3.05
C MET A 1 -5.71 13.39 -1.86
N LEU A 2 -5.04 14.32 -1.17
CA LEU A 2 -4.29 13.99 0.06
C LEU A 2 -5.28 13.65 1.16
N PHE A 3 -5.15 12.46 1.77
CA PHE A 3 -5.74 12.23 3.09
C PHE A 3 -4.67 12.59 4.11
N LEU A 4 -4.73 13.85 4.57
CA LEU A 4 -4.02 14.28 5.77
C LEU A 4 -4.84 13.82 6.97
N LEU A 5 -4.32 12.87 7.76
CA LEU A 5 -4.75 12.75 9.15
C LEU A 5 -4.12 13.91 9.93
N LYS A 6 -4.66 15.12 9.77
CA LYS A 6 -4.32 16.28 10.62
C LYS A 6 -5.53 16.62 11.49
N SER A 7 -5.33 16.52 12.81
CA SER A 7 -5.99 17.40 13.77
C SER A 7 -5.49 18.82 13.45
N THR A 8 -6.38 19.72 13.08
CA THR A 8 -6.05 21.10 12.68
C THR A 8 -6.00 22.07 13.86
N GLU A 9 -5.77 21.60 15.10
CA GLU A 9 -5.83 22.47 16.29
C GLU A 9 -4.58 22.47 17.17
N THR A 10 -3.51 21.76 16.81
CA THR A 10 -2.28 21.74 17.64
C THR A 10 -1.03 21.74 16.75
N ASP A 11 0.09 22.29 17.24
CA ASP A 11 1.45 22.29 16.64
C ASP A 11 2.04 20.87 16.43
N ILE A 12 1.19 19.86 16.28
CA ILE A 12 1.56 18.46 16.14
C ILE A 12 1.81 18.16 14.66
N LEU A 13 3.06 17.87 14.33
CA LEU A 13 3.44 17.36 13.03
C LEU A 13 2.79 15.98 12.79
N PRO A 14 2.25 15.72 11.59
CA PRO A 14 1.59 14.45 11.30
C PRO A 14 2.63 13.31 11.34
N LYS A 15 2.32 12.19 12.00
CA LYS A 15 3.24 11.04 12.01
C LYS A 15 3.24 10.26 10.69
N VAL A 16 2.15 10.36 9.93
CA VAL A 16 1.92 9.61 8.69
C VAL A 16 1.14 10.47 7.70
N ILE A 17 1.56 10.49 6.43
CA ILE A 17 0.82 11.13 5.33
C ILE A 17 0.57 10.11 4.22
N PHE A 18 -0.67 10.08 3.71
CA PHE A 18 -1.05 9.27 2.56
C PHE A 18 -1.15 10.14 1.30
N THR A 19 -0.34 9.87 0.28
CA THR A 19 -0.48 10.50 -1.05
C THR A 19 -0.49 9.47 -2.17
N ASP A 20 -0.63 9.95 -3.40
CA ASP A 20 -0.30 9.15 -4.58
C ASP A 20 1.23 8.96 -4.69
N SER A 21 1.65 8.22 -5.73
CA SER A 21 3.06 7.95 -6.02
C SER A 21 3.75 9.12 -6.74
N ASP A 22 3.27 10.36 -6.61
CA ASP A 22 3.88 11.52 -7.27
C ASP A 22 5.23 11.87 -6.64
N PRO A 23 6.34 11.86 -7.41
CA PRO A 23 7.67 12.13 -6.87
C PRO A 23 7.83 13.53 -6.28
N SER A 24 7.16 14.54 -6.85
CA SER A 24 7.23 15.92 -6.37
C SER A 24 6.57 16.07 -4.99
N MET A 25 5.41 15.43 -4.82
CA MET A 25 4.72 15.35 -3.54
C MET A 25 5.55 14.60 -2.49
N ILE A 26 6.16 13.47 -2.86
CA ILE A 26 7.02 12.69 -1.97
C ILE A 26 8.22 13.53 -1.53
N GLN A 27 8.86 14.24 -2.46
CA GLN A 27 10.01 15.09 -2.17
C GLN A 27 9.63 16.26 -1.25
N SER A 28 8.54 16.95 -1.57
CA SER A 28 8.03 18.08 -0.77
C SER A 28 7.69 17.65 0.67
N ILE A 29 7.10 16.46 0.85
CA ILE A 29 6.80 15.94 2.19
C ILE A 29 8.09 15.67 2.98
N LYS A 30 9.12 15.11 2.34
CA LYS A 30 10.41 14.88 3.00
C LYS A 30 11.11 16.17 3.40
N GLU A 31 10.98 17.22 2.59
CA GLU A 31 11.56 18.54 2.88
C GLU A 31 10.83 19.26 4.02
N ILE A 32 9.50 19.24 4.01
CA ILE A 32 8.69 19.97 4.99
C ILE A 32 8.53 19.16 6.30
N TYR A 33 8.47 17.83 6.21
CA TYR A 33 8.20 16.93 7.32
C TYR A 33 9.12 15.69 7.30
N PRO A 34 10.43 15.85 7.56
CA PRO A 34 11.42 14.76 7.42
C PRO A 34 11.11 13.55 8.31
N ASP A 35 10.49 13.77 9.47
CA ASP A 35 10.12 12.70 10.43
C ASP A 35 8.77 12.03 10.12
N THR A 36 8.08 12.44 9.06
CA THR A 36 6.77 11.89 8.69
C THR A 36 6.92 10.67 7.78
N LYS A 37 6.28 9.55 8.16
CA LYS A 37 6.22 8.39 7.28
C LYS A 37 5.26 8.66 6.11
N HIS A 38 5.77 8.59 4.90
CA HIS A 38 4.95 8.63 3.69
C HIS A 38 4.41 7.23 3.36
N LEU A 39 3.11 7.14 3.10
CA LEU A 39 2.43 5.92 2.67
C LEU A 39 1.66 6.17 1.37
N LEU A 40 1.54 5.14 0.54
CA LEU A 40 0.73 5.20 -0.66
C LEU A 40 -0.74 5.00 -0.32
N CYS A 41 -1.58 5.87 -0.85
CA CYS A 41 -3.02 5.85 -0.66
C CYS A 41 -3.67 4.70 -1.43
N ILE A 42 -4.41 3.83 -0.72
CA ILE A 42 -5.08 2.67 -1.32
C ILE A 42 -6.10 3.04 -2.39
N PHE A 43 -6.75 4.20 -2.29
CA PHE A 43 -7.68 4.68 -3.32
C PHE A 43 -6.98 4.91 -4.67
N HIS A 44 -5.80 5.53 -4.66
CA HIS A 44 -5.04 5.74 -5.91
C HIS A 44 -4.45 4.44 -6.45
N ILE A 45 -4.08 3.50 -5.57
CA ILE A 45 -3.71 2.14 -5.98
C ILE A 45 -4.89 1.44 -6.67
N ASP A 46 -6.08 1.48 -6.10
CA ASP A 46 -7.31 0.91 -6.68
C ASP A 46 -7.61 1.51 -8.06
N LEU A 47 -7.56 2.84 -8.18
CA LEU A 47 -7.76 3.53 -9.45
C LEU A 47 -6.75 3.09 -10.51
N ASN A 48 -5.48 2.94 -10.12
CA ASN A 48 -4.42 2.49 -11.02
C ASN A 48 -4.58 1.01 -11.41
N LEU A 49 -5.02 0.14 -10.49
CA LEU A 49 -5.35 -1.26 -10.80
C LEU A 49 -6.46 -1.33 -11.85
N ARG A 50 -7.56 -0.61 -11.64
CA ARG A 50 -8.67 -0.54 -12.61
C ARG A 50 -8.18 -0.01 -13.96
N LYS A 51 -7.46 1.11 -13.97
CA LYS A 51 -6.95 1.73 -15.19
C LYS A 51 -6.00 0.83 -15.98
N LYS A 52 -5.09 0.12 -15.31
CA LYS A 52 -4.03 -0.65 -15.98
C LYS A 52 -4.37 -2.11 -16.25
N LEU A 53 -5.29 -2.71 -15.48
CA LEU A 53 -5.53 -4.15 -15.49
C LEU A 53 -6.96 -4.55 -15.83
N LYS A 54 -7.97 -3.67 -15.71
CA LYS A 54 -9.37 -4.06 -15.96
C LYS A 54 -9.58 -4.59 -17.37
N GLU A 55 -9.06 -3.88 -18.37
CA GLU A 55 -9.13 -4.32 -19.77
C GLU A 55 -8.32 -5.60 -20.01
N LYS A 56 -7.11 -5.69 -19.46
CA LYS A 56 -6.20 -6.84 -19.65
C LYS A 56 -6.72 -8.14 -19.03
N LEU A 57 -7.43 -8.04 -17.91
CA LEU A 57 -7.95 -9.19 -17.18
C LEU A 57 -9.40 -9.53 -17.54
N GLY A 58 -10.13 -8.60 -18.16
CA GLY A 58 -11.51 -8.80 -18.58
C GLY A 58 -12.40 -9.28 -17.44
N ASN A 59 -13.08 -10.40 -17.63
CA ASN A 59 -13.97 -11.02 -16.64
C ASN A 59 -13.25 -11.50 -15.36
N LYS A 60 -11.93 -11.71 -15.40
CA LYS A 60 -11.13 -12.12 -14.24
C LYS A 60 -10.76 -10.95 -13.33
N PHE A 61 -11.04 -9.70 -13.73
CA PHE A 61 -10.59 -8.52 -12.98
C PHE A 61 -11.15 -8.47 -11.56
N GLU A 62 -12.45 -8.73 -11.36
CA GLU A 62 -13.05 -8.63 -10.02
C GLU A 62 -12.53 -9.72 -9.07
N GLU A 63 -12.27 -10.93 -9.57
CA GLU A 63 -11.64 -12.00 -8.79
C GLU A 63 -10.20 -11.65 -8.41
N PHE A 64 -9.41 -11.17 -9.38
CA PHE A 64 -8.07 -10.67 -9.15
C PHE A 64 -8.07 -9.55 -8.10
N HIS A 65 -8.98 -8.60 -8.24
CA HIS A 65 -9.12 -7.43 -7.38
C HIS A 65 -9.40 -7.85 -5.93
N HIS A 66 -10.34 -8.78 -5.74
CA HIS A 66 -10.62 -9.36 -4.44
C HIS A 66 -9.38 -10.05 -3.82
N LYS A 67 -8.67 -10.89 -4.59
CA LYS A 67 -7.44 -11.54 -4.13
C LYS A 67 -6.32 -10.55 -3.82
N PHE A 68 -6.21 -9.47 -4.59
CA PHE A 68 -5.27 -8.38 -4.31
C PHE A 68 -5.52 -7.75 -2.94
N TYR A 69 -6.78 -7.47 -2.58
CA TYR A 69 -7.12 -6.94 -1.26
C TYR A 69 -6.86 -7.93 -0.13
N ILE A 70 -7.12 -9.23 -0.33
CA ILE A 70 -6.75 -10.28 0.62
C ILE A 70 -5.23 -10.31 0.82
N CYS A 71 -4.46 -10.26 -0.26
CA CYS A 71 -3.00 -10.22 -0.20
C CYS A 71 -2.51 -8.98 0.54
N ARG A 72 -3.01 -7.78 0.15
CA ARG A 72 -2.68 -6.51 0.81
C ARG A 72 -2.90 -6.56 2.32
N ASN A 73 -4.04 -7.13 2.73
CA ASN A 73 -4.48 -7.19 4.12
C ASN A 73 -3.99 -8.46 4.84
N SER A 74 -2.88 -9.05 4.39
CA SER A 74 -2.26 -10.16 5.08
C SER A 74 -1.83 -9.76 6.49
N PHE A 75 -1.90 -10.72 7.41
CA PHE A 75 -1.61 -10.50 8.82
C PHE A 75 -0.11 -10.31 9.10
N CYS A 76 0.74 -11.04 8.38
CA CYS A 76 2.19 -10.97 8.49
C CYS A 76 2.86 -10.95 7.11
N GLU A 77 4.16 -10.67 7.09
CA GLU A 77 4.97 -10.59 5.87
C GLU A 77 5.01 -11.92 5.12
N ASP A 78 5.21 -13.04 5.82
CA ASP A 78 5.25 -14.38 5.19
C ASP A 78 3.94 -14.72 4.45
N LEU A 79 2.81 -14.40 5.07
CA LEU A 79 1.50 -14.62 4.46
C LEU A 79 1.26 -13.71 3.26
N PHE A 80 1.80 -12.48 3.30
CA PHE A 80 1.79 -11.58 2.15
C PHE A 80 2.60 -12.16 1.01
N GLU A 81 3.85 -12.57 1.23
CA GLU A 81 4.73 -13.10 0.18
C GLU A 81 4.12 -14.37 -0.45
N LEU A 82 3.53 -15.26 0.36
CA LEU A 82 2.79 -16.43 -0.14
C LEU A 82 1.64 -16.05 -1.08
N ARG A 83 0.75 -15.15 -0.64
CA ARG A 83 -0.40 -14.70 -1.43
C ARG A 83 0.01 -13.88 -2.64
N TRP A 84 1.12 -13.15 -2.53
CA TRP A 84 1.68 -12.37 -3.61
C TRP A 84 2.18 -13.27 -4.74
N ASN A 85 2.93 -14.33 -4.39
CA ASN A 85 3.37 -15.36 -5.34
C ASN A 85 2.17 -16.03 -6.04
N GLN A 86 1.13 -16.37 -5.28
CA GLN A 86 -0.12 -16.90 -5.86
C GLN A 86 -0.79 -15.92 -6.84
N LEU A 87 -0.77 -14.62 -6.55
CA LEU A 87 -1.32 -13.59 -7.44
C LEU A 87 -0.55 -13.48 -8.75
N ILE A 88 0.78 -13.44 -8.70
CA ILE A 88 1.60 -13.33 -9.91
C ILE A 88 1.49 -14.58 -10.79
N ASP A 89 1.41 -15.77 -10.19
CA ASP A 89 1.26 -17.04 -10.90
C ASP A 89 -0.10 -17.14 -11.60
N GLN A 90 -1.18 -16.72 -10.92
CA GLN A 90 -2.54 -16.83 -11.45
C GLN A 90 -2.89 -15.75 -12.48
N TYR A 91 -2.21 -14.59 -12.43
CA TYR A 91 -2.53 -13.43 -13.26
C TYR A 91 -1.29 -12.92 -14.01
N PRO A 92 -0.74 -13.69 -14.97
CA PRO A 92 0.48 -13.34 -15.71
C PRO A 92 0.39 -11.98 -16.42
N ALA A 93 -0.79 -11.59 -16.91
CA ALA A 93 -1.02 -10.30 -17.55
C ALA A 93 -0.88 -9.09 -16.60
N ALA A 94 -0.96 -9.30 -15.28
CA ALA A 94 -0.79 -8.27 -14.26
C ALA A 94 0.66 -8.18 -13.73
N VAL A 95 1.46 -9.24 -13.89
CA VAL A 95 2.79 -9.39 -13.27
C VAL A 95 3.71 -8.21 -13.50
N LYS A 96 3.76 -7.68 -14.72
CA LYS A 96 4.60 -6.51 -15.03
C LYS A 96 4.26 -5.31 -14.14
N TYR A 97 2.98 -4.97 -14.01
CA TYR A 97 2.58 -3.83 -13.17
C TYR A 97 2.75 -4.13 -11.67
N LEU A 98 2.41 -5.36 -11.25
CA LEU A 98 2.54 -5.77 -9.86
C LEU A 98 4.00 -5.72 -9.40
N SER A 99 4.91 -6.31 -10.16
CA SER A 99 6.32 -6.44 -9.80
C SER A 99 7.06 -5.11 -9.93
N ASP A 100 6.91 -4.42 -11.07
CA ASP A 100 7.69 -3.21 -11.36
C ASP A 100 7.19 -1.96 -10.63
N THR A 101 5.97 -1.99 -10.07
CA THR A 101 5.39 -0.82 -9.39
C THR A 101 4.97 -1.10 -7.97
N LEU A 102 4.13 -2.11 -7.74
CA LEU A 102 3.55 -2.32 -6.42
C LEU A 102 4.50 -3.04 -5.47
N TYR A 103 5.20 -4.08 -5.92
CA TYR A 103 6.10 -4.86 -5.07
C TYR A 103 7.27 -4.03 -4.54
N ILE A 104 7.91 -3.23 -5.40
CA ILE A 104 9.02 -2.35 -5.02
C ILE A 104 8.61 -1.38 -3.90
N ASN A 105 7.34 -0.99 -3.85
CA ASN A 105 6.80 -0.06 -2.87
C ASN A 105 5.95 -0.74 -1.77
N LYS A 106 6.01 -2.08 -1.60
CA LYS A 106 5.13 -2.84 -0.71
C LYS A 106 5.10 -2.32 0.72
N GLU A 107 6.22 -1.81 1.22
CA GLU A 107 6.30 -1.27 2.58
C GLU A 107 5.47 -0.01 2.82
N SER A 108 5.10 0.68 1.75
CA SER A 108 4.34 1.92 1.78
C SER A 108 2.83 1.69 1.62
N TRP A 109 2.34 0.46 1.39
CA TRP A 109 0.90 0.23 1.20
C TRP A 109 0.34 -1.11 1.71
N ALA A 110 1.17 -2.13 1.89
CA ALA A 110 0.74 -3.43 2.38
C ALA A 110 0.64 -3.43 3.92
N ILE A 111 -0.43 -4.03 4.45
CA ILE A 111 -0.75 -4.04 5.88
C ILE A 111 0.40 -4.53 6.76
N PRO A 112 1.11 -5.63 6.44
CA PRO A 112 2.18 -6.13 7.30
C PRO A 112 3.29 -5.12 7.60
N TRP A 113 3.59 -4.21 6.68
CA TRP A 113 4.63 -3.18 6.88
C TRP A 113 4.09 -1.88 7.46
N ILE A 114 2.85 -1.50 7.13
CA ILE A 114 2.27 -0.26 7.64
C ILE A 114 1.80 -0.39 9.10
N HIS A 115 1.41 -1.60 9.54
CA HIS A 115 0.86 -1.87 10.87
C HIS A 115 1.85 -2.55 11.85
N LYS A 116 3.17 -2.48 11.64
CA LYS A 116 4.22 -3.02 12.56
C LYS A 116 4.23 -2.42 14.00
N ARG A 117 3.15 -1.80 14.48
CA ARG A 117 3.08 -1.01 15.72
C ARG A 117 2.25 -1.63 16.86
N PHE A 118 2.02 -2.94 16.91
CA PHE A 118 1.15 -3.53 17.95
C PHE A 118 1.73 -4.66 18.80
N THR A 119 3.06 -4.81 18.91
CA THR A 119 3.65 -5.72 19.92
C THR A 119 4.95 -5.18 20.50
N THR A 120 4.85 -4.12 21.31
CA THR A 120 5.83 -3.87 22.38
C THR A 120 5.04 -3.86 23.68
N GLU A 121 5.35 -4.83 24.55
CA GLU A 121 4.71 -5.17 25.84
C GLU A 121 3.60 -6.24 25.81
N ALA A 122 3.97 -7.45 25.41
CA ALA A 122 3.40 -8.64 26.03
C ALA A 122 4.46 -9.20 27.00
N GLN A 123 4.34 -8.90 28.29
CA GLN A 123 5.00 -9.69 29.34
C GLN A 123 3.93 -10.61 29.92
N SER A 124 4.08 -11.93 29.71
CA SER A 124 3.41 -12.89 30.58
C SER A 124 4.18 -12.93 31.89
N THR A 125 3.48 -12.70 33.00
CA THR A 125 3.93 -13.15 34.31
C THR A 125 3.63 -14.63 34.49
#